data_AF-A0AB33AZB0-F1
#
_entry.id   AF-A0AB33AZB0-F1
#
_cell.length_a   1.000
_cell.length_b   1.000
_cell.length_c   1.000
_cell.angle_alpha   90.00
_cell.angle_beta   90.00
_cell.angle_gamma   90.00
#
_symmetry.space_group_name_H-M   'P 1'
#
loop_
_entity.id
_entity.type
_entity.pdbx_description
1 polymer ?
#
loop_
_entity_poly.entity_id
_entity_poly.type
_entity_poly.pdbx_seq_one_letter_code
_entity_poly.pdbx_strand_id
1 'polypeptide(L)'
;MYVFLADLPDGVHMDTPVSTAEGLLEWKEIDWILNKDNRGVVSNLPKYLPIVLTEENKLEHIFTYDNGNIIHYTTSFLTDDDVNKWYEKQLVSQ
;
A
#
# COMPACT_ATOMS: atom_id res chain seq x y z
N MET A 1 3.53 7.11 -3.87
CA MET A 1 2.99 6.63 -2.59
C MET A 1 3.99 5.64 -2.04
N TYR A 2 4.42 5.79 -0.79
CA TYR A 2 5.27 4.81 -0.12
C TYR A 2 4.41 3.89 0.73
N VAL A 3 4.70 2.59 0.73
CA VAL A 3 3.98 1.58 1.50
C VAL A 3 4.95 1.02 2.54
N PHE A 4 4.49 0.93 3.78
CA PHE A 4 5.26 0.39 4.89
C PHE A 4 4.50 -0.79 5.49
N LEU A 5 5.25 -1.81 5.91
CA LEU A 5 4.74 -3.00 6.59
C LEU A 5 5.30 -3.03 7.99
N ALA A 6 4.49 -3.49 8.94
CA ALA A 6 4.91 -3.73 10.29
C ALA A 6 4.12 -4.92 10.84
N ASP A 7 4.84 -5.85 11.47
CA ASP A 7 4.22 -6.86 12.32
C ASP A 7 3.92 -6.24 13.68
N LEU A 8 2.74 -6.50 14.21
CA LEU A 8 2.42 -6.10 15.58
C LEU A 8 3.02 -7.11 16.56
N PRO A 9 3.57 -6.65 17.70
CA PRO A 9 4.00 -7.55 18.77
C PRO A 9 2.86 -8.44 19.26
N ASP A 10 3.22 -9.65 19.71
CA ASP A 10 2.27 -10.56 20.35
C ASP A 10 1.56 -9.90 21.54
N GLY A 11 0.25 -10.14 21.65
CA GLY A 11 -0.56 -9.63 22.75
C GLY A 11 -1.01 -8.18 22.61
N VAL A 12 -0.64 -7.48 21.53
CA VAL A 12 -1.25 -6.19 21.20
C VAL A 12 -2.72 -6.41 20.83
N HIS A 13 -3.61 -5.86 21.65
CA HIS A 13 -5.04 -5.82 21.36
C HIS A 13 -5.44 -4.42 20.93
N MET A 14 -6.20 -4.33 19.84
CA MET A 14 -6.84 -3.09 19.41
C MET A 14 -8.35 -3.30 19.45
N ASP A 15 -9.03 -2.48 20.26
CA ASP A 15 -10.48 -2.46 20.37
C ASP A 15 -11.09 -1.94 19.06
N THR A 16 -11.29 -2.83 18.10
CA THR A 16 -11.84 -2.52 16.77
C THR A 16 -13.26 -3.08 16.64
N PRO A 17 -14.15 -2.43 15.86
CA PRO A 17 -13.87 -1.29 14.98
C PRO A 17 -13.81 0.07 15.69
N VAL A 18 -12.92 0.96 15.23
CA VAL A 18 -12.78 2.34 15.71
C VAL A 18 -13.18 3.32 14.62
N SER A 19 -14.07 4.26 14.91
CA SER A 19 -14.38 5.37 14.00
C SER A 19 -13.28 6.42 14.05
N THR A 20 -12.78 6.83 12.89
CA THR A 20 -11.81 7.90 12.70
C THR A 20 -12.42 9.02 11.85
N ALA A 21 -11.68 10.13 11.66
CA ALA A 21 -12.10 11.20 10.76
C ALA A 21 -12.14 10.76 9.29
N GLU A 22 -11.40 9.72 8.92
CA GLU A 22 -11.24 9.23 7.55
C GLU A 22 -12.06 7.96 7.26
N GLY A 23 -12.59 7.29 8.29
CA GLY A 23 -13.40 6.08 8.13
C GLY A 23 -13.37 5.14 9.33
N LEU A 24 -13.59 3.85 9.07
CA LEU A 24 -13.57 2.81 10.10
C LEU A 24 -12.22 2.08 10.08
N LEU A 25 -11.54 2.00 11.22
CA LEU A 25 -10.35 1.18 11.41
C LEU A 25 -10.78 -0.19 11.96
N GLU A 26 -10.53 -1.26 11.20
CA GLU A 26 -10.93 -2.62 11.53
C GLU A 26 -9.94 -3.64 10.98
N TRP A 27 -9.73 -4.74 11.72
CA TRP A 27 -9.00 -5.90 11.21
C TRP A 27 -9.78 -6.58 10.08
N LYS A 28 -9.07 -6.93 9.00
CA LYS A 28 -9.62 -7.68 7.88
C LYS A 28 -8.69 -8.82 7.52
N GLU A 29 -9.29 -9.96 7.19
CA GLU A 29 -8.55 -11.09 6.62
C GLU A 29 -7.93 -10.71 5.28
N ILE A 30 -6.69 -11.13 5.04
CA ILE A 30 -5.98 -10.87 3.79
C ILE A 30 -6.77 -11.47 2.61
N ASP A 31 -7.29 -12.69 2.76
CA ASP A 31 -8.11 -13.35 1.72
C ASP A 31 -9.38 -12.57 1.38
N TRP A 32 -9.97 -11.88 2.37
CA TRP A 32 -11.11 -11.00 2.12
C TRP A 32 -10.71 -9.81 1.26
N ILE A 33 -9.56 -9.18 1.56
CA ILE A 33 -9.02 -8.04 0.80
C ILE A 33 -8.69 -8.46 -0.65
N LEU A 34 -8.10 -9.64 -0.82
CA LEU A 34 -7.63 -10.13 -2.13
C LEU A 34 -8.74 -10.79 -2.98
N ASN A 35 -9.95 -10.93 -2.43
CA ASN A 35 -11.06 -11.52 -3.16
C ASN A 35 -11.44 -10.65 -4.39
N LYS A 36 -11.39 -11.25 -5.58
CA LYS A 36 -11.71 -10.61 -6.87
C LYS A 36 -13.12 -10.01 -6.94
N ASP A 37 -14.05 -10.53 -6.15
CA ASP A 37 -15.45 -10.08 -6.10
C ASP A 37 -15.68 -9.03 -5.00
N ASN A 38 -14.62 -8.67 -4.25
CA ASN A 38 -14.68 -7.62 -3.24
C ASN A 38 -14.75 -6.24 -3.89
N ARG A 39 -15.91 -5.59 -3.73
CA ARG A 39 -16.17 -4.23 -4.21
C ARG A 39 -15.92 -3.15 -3.14
N GLY A 40 -15.52 -3.55 -1.93
CA GLY A 40 -15.25 -2.67 -0.79
C GLY A 40 -13.80 -2.19 -0.71
N VAL A 41 -12.92 -2.67 -1.58
CA VAL A 41 -11.51 -2.24 -1.68
C VAL A 41 -11.21 -1.68 -3.06
N VAL A 42 -10.23 -0.78 -3.13
CA VAL A 42 -9.80 -0.19 -4.41
C VAL A 42 -9.07 -1.23 -5.27
N SER A 43 -9.29 -1.17 -6.58
CA SER A 43 -8.88 -2.22 -7.54
C SER A 43 -7.36 -2.40 -7.72
N ASN A 44 -6.54 -1.48 -7.20
CA ASN A 44 -5.09 -1.63 -7.22
C ASN A 44 -4.59 -2.53 -6.09
N LEU A 45 -5.30 -2.59 -4.95
CA LEU A 45 -4.84 -3.27 -3.75
C LEU A 45 -4.59 -4.77 -4.00
N PRO A 46 -5.48 -5.52 -4.67
CA PRO A 46 -5.21 -6.93 -4.99
C PRO A 46 -4.05 -7.15 -5.97
N LYS A 47 -3.61 -6.11 -6.71
CA LYS A 47 -2.52 -6.23 -7.70
C LYS A 47 -1.12 -6.17 -7.08
N TYR A 48 -0.91 -5.32 -6.08
CA TYR A 48 0.42 -5.14 -5.49
C TYR A 48 0.55 -5.72 -4.07
N LEU A 49 -0.53 -5.75 -3.29
CA LEU A 49 -0.48 -6.21 -1.90
C LEU A 49 0.09 -7.63 -1.74
N PRO A 50 -0.24 -8.62 -2.61
CA PRO A 50 0.35 -9.95 -2.48
C PRO A 50 1.88 -9.95 -2.60
N ILE A 51 2.45 -9.07 -3.42
CA ILE A 51 3.90 -8.95 -3.62
C ILE A 51 4.53 -8.27 -2.40
N VAL A 52 3.92 -7.19 -1.92
CA VAL A 52 4.36 -6.44 -0.74
C VAL A 52 4.32 -7.30 0.53
N LEU A 53 3.42 -8.27 0.63
CA LEU A 53 3.37 -9.21 1.75
C LEU A 53 4.43 -10.32 1.68
N THR A 54 5.25 -10.38 0.63
CA THR A 54 6.37 -11.32 0.52
C THR A 54 7.66 -10.73 1.08
N GLU A 55 8.80 -11.40 0.93
CA GLU A 55 10.11 -10.85 1.30
C GLU A 55 10.69 -9.92 0.21
N GLU A 56 10.09 -9.86 -0.98
CA GLU A 56 10.56 -9.07 -2.13
C GLU A 56 9.95 -7.66 -2.16
N ASN A 57 10.33 -6.83 -1.17
CA ASN A 57 9.65 -5.56 -0.88
C ASN A 57 10.31 -4.33 -1.50
N LYS A 58 11.25 -4.52 -2.43
CA LYS A 58 12.03 -3.44 -3.06
C LYS A 58 11.55 -3.13 -4.48
N LEU A 59 10.24 -2.95 -4.63
CA LEU A 59 9.63 -2.62 -5.91
C LEU A 59 8.89 -1.29 -5.84
N GLU A 60 9.05 -0.50 -6.90
CA GLU A 60 8.14 0.56 -7.24
C GLU A 60 6.97 -0.05 -8.04
N HIS A 61 5.74 0.18 -7.55
CA HIS A 61 4.51 -0.28 -8.20
C HIS A 61 3.87 0.88 -8.97
N ILE A 62 3.92 0.82 -10.29
CA ILE A 62 3.47 1.91 -11.18
C ILE A 62 2.12 1.54 -11.77
N PHE A 63 1.11 2.37 -11.51
CA PHE A 63 -0.25 2.22 -12.05
C PHE A 63 -0.61 3.41 -12.94
N THR A 64 -1.08 3.12 -14.15
CA THR A 64 -1.66 4.14 -15.05
C THR A 64 -3.17 3.99 -15.06
N TYR A 65 -3.87 5.10 -14.84
CA TYR A 65 -5.33 5.15 -14.78
C TYR A 65 -5.92 5.91 -15.98
N ASP A 66 -7.04 5.43 -16.48
CA ASP A 66 -7.94 6.15 -17.40
C ASP A 66 -9.37 6.06 -16.87
N ASN A 67 -10.01 7.21 -16.65
CA ASN A 67 -11.36 7.32 -16.09
C ASN A 67 -11.59 6.43 -14.85
N GLY A 68 -10.63 6.41 -13.92
CA GLY A 68 -10.69 5.62 -12.69
C GLY A 68 -10.37 4.13 -12.85
N ASN A 69 -10.16 3.64 -14.08
CA ASN A 69 -9.80 2.26 -14.36
C ASN A 69 -8.30 2.12 -14.54
N ILE A 70 -7.72 1.03 -14.03
CA ILE A 70 -6.32 0.70 -14.25
C ILE A 70 -6.15 0.16 -15.67
N ILE A 71 -5.42 0.88 -16.52
CA ILE A 71 -5.09 0.44 -17.88
C ILE A 71 -3.72 -0.21 -17.97
N HIS A 72 -2.78 0.18 -17.09
CA HIS A 72 -1.44 -0.43 -17.02
C HIS A 72 -1.00 -0.61 -15.57
N TYR A 73 -0.29 -1.71 -15.32
CA TYR A 73 0.40 -1.99 -14.07
C TYR A 73 1.77 -2.58 -14.40
N THR A 74 2.82 -1.93 -13.93
CA THR A 74 4.21 -2.36 -14.11
C THR A 74 4.99 -2.21 -12.82
N THR A 75 6.09 -2.93 -12.70
CA THR A 75 7.00 -2.86 -11.55
C THR A 75 8.41 -2.54 -12.00
N SER A 76 9.11 -1.73 -11.21
CA SER A 76 10.55 -1.44 -11.32
C SER A 76 11.22 -1.76 -9.98
N PHE A 77 12.52 -2.10 -10.01
CA PHE A 77 13.27 -2.20 -8.76
C PHE A 77 13.44 -0.81 -8.15
N LEU A 78 13.15 -0.72 -6.85
CA LEU A 78 13.38 0.50 -6.08
C LEU A 78 14.88 0.58 -5.77
N THR A 79 15.54 1.64 -6.23
CA THR A 79 16.95 1.90 -5.89
C THR A 79 17.06 2.78 -4.64
N ASP A 80 18.18 2.69 -3.93
CA ASP A 80 18.41 3.54 -2.73
C ASP A 80 18.41 5.04 -3.09
N ASP A 81 18.80 5.40 -4.32
CA ASP A 81 18.72 6.77 -4.83
C ASP A 81 17.27 7.25 -4.98
N ASP A 82 16.33 6.36 -5.31
CA ASP A 82 14.92 6.72 -5.52
C ASP A 82 14.20 6.97 -4.19
N VAL A 83 14.65 6.35 -3.10
CA VAL A 83 14.18 6.65 -1.74
C VAL A 83 14.67 8.02 -1.27
N ASN A 84 15.91 8.39 -1.61
CA ASN A 84 16.58 9.59 -1.09
C ASN A 84 16.34 10.86 -1.91
N LYS A 85 16.07 10.76 -3.23
CA LYS A 85 15.82 11.92 -4.12
C LYS A 85 14.67 12.84 -3.66
N TRP A 86 13.66 12.31 -2.98
CA TRP A 86 12.53 13.11 -2.49
C TRP A 86 12.87 13.92 -1.22
N TYR A 87 13.79 13.43 -0.38
CA TYR A 87 14.22 14.15 0.82
C TYR A 87 15.13 15.33 0.48
N GLU A 88 16.04 15.19 -0.49
CA GLU A 88 16.94 16.28 -0.90
C GLU A 88 16.18 17.45 -1.55
N LYS A 89 15.15 17.16 -2.34
CA LYS A 89 14.37 18.21 -3.04
C LYS A 89 13.60 19.13 -2.07
N GLN A 90 13.28 18.66 -0.86
CA GLN A 90 12.61 19.44 0.18
C GLN A 90 13.57 20.31 1.01
N LEU A 91 14.86 19.95 1.07
CA LEU A 91 15.88 20.74 1.78
C LEU A 91 16.45 21.90 0.94
N VAL A 92 16.43 21.78 -0.38
CA VAL A 92 16.93 22.83 -1.30
C VAL A 92 15.86 23.90 -1.60
N SER A 93 14.63 23.73 -1.09
CA SER A 93 13.50 24.64 -1.30
C SER A 93 13.09 25.44 -0.05
N GLN A 94 13.89 25.43 1.03
CA GLN A 94 13.71 26.27 2.22
C GLN A 94 14.72 27.42 2.27
#